data_AF-Q8MJ86-F1
#
_entry.id   AF-Q8MJ86-F1
#
_cell.length_a   1.000
_cell.length_b   1.000
_cell.length_c   1.000
_cell.angle_alpha   90.00
_cell.angle_beta   90.00
_cell.angle_gamma   90.00
#
_symmetry.space_group_name_H-M   'P 1'
#
loop_
_entity.id
_entity.type
_entity.pdbx_description
1 polymer ?
#
loop_
_entity_poly.entity_id
_entity_poly.type
_entity_poly.pdbx_seq_one_letter_code
_entity_poly.pdbx_strand_id
1 'polypeptide(L)'
;GCCNDESLECVPTEEFNITMQIMRIKPHQGQHIGEMSFLQHNKCECRPKKDKARQEKKSVRGKGKGQKRKRKKSRYKSWSAPCGPCSERRKHLFVQDPQTCKCSCKNTDSRCKARQLELNERTCRCDKPRR
;
A
#
# COMPACT_ATOMS: atom_id res chain seq x y z
N GLY A 1 5.43 -1.05 24.79
CA GLY A 1 6.08 -0.12 25.73
C GLY A 1 5.89 1.31 25.26
N CYS A 2 5.99 2.27 26.17
CA CYS A 2 6.09 3.69 25.87
C CYS A 2 7.56 4.15 25.93
N CYS A 3 7.87 5.25 25.25
CA CYS A 3 9.13 5.99 25.38
C CYS A 3 8.86 7.27 26.19
N ASN A 4 9.91 7.88 26.73
CA ASN A 4 9.80 9.10 27.55
C ASN A 4 9.27 10.31 26.74
N ASP A 5 9.61 10.39 25.44
CA ASP A 5 9.17 11.48 24.56
C ASP A 5 8.23 10.98 23.47
N GLU A 6 7.22 11.79 23.14
CA GLU A 6 6.27 11.50 22.05
C GLU A 6 6.90 11.52 20.66
N SER A 7 8.06 12.18 20.51
CA SER A 7 8.85 12.21 19.28
C SER A 7 9.62 10.91 19.02
N LEU A 8 9.72 10.02 20.01
CA LEU A 8 10.42 8.74 19.91
C LEU A 8 9.45 7.59 19.64
N GLU A 9 9.95 6.53 19.01
CA GLU A 9 9.26 5.25 18.84
C GLU A 9 10.11 4.09 19.35
N CYS A 10 9.45 3.15 20.03
CA CYS A 10 10.06 1.91 20.50
C CYS A 10 10.20 0.96 19.31
N VAL A 11 11.44 0.67 18.91
CA VAL A 11 11.76 -0.20 17.77
C VAL A 11 12.69 -1.33 18.21
N PRO A 12 12.54 -2.53 17.64
CA PRO A 12 13.43 -3.64 17.93
C PRO A 12 14.84 -3.37 17.39
N THR A 13 15.84 -3.77 18.15
CA THR A 13 17.26 -3.67 17.76
C THR A 13 17.92 -5.02 17.59
N GLU A 14 17.41 -6.04 18.29
CA GLU A 14 17.85 -7.42 18.16
C GLU A 14 16.63 -8.32 18.03
N GLU A 15 16.63 -9.17 17.01
CA GLU A 15 15.52 -10.05 16.67
C GLU A 15 16.05 -11.47 16.41
N PHE A 16 15.25 -12.47 16.75
CA PHE A 16 15.54 -13.87 16.44
C PHE A 16 14.25 -14.63 16.16
N ASN A 17 14.36 -15.77 15.48
CA ASN A 17 13.20 -16.61 15.19
C ASN A 17 13.06 -17.69 16.25
N ILE A 18 11.90 -17.78 16.91
CA ILE A 18 11.53 -18.93 17.73
C ILE A 18 10.71 -19.89 16.89
N THR A 19 11.09 -21.17 16.91
CA THR A 19 10.27 -22.28 16.41
C THR A 19 9.41 -22.85 17.54
N MET A 20 8.09 -22.88 17.35
CA MET A 20 7.15 -23.50 18.29
C MET A 20 6.33 -24.57 17.59
N GLN A 21 5.95 -25.60 18.35
CA GLN A 21 4.98 -26.60 17.90
C GLN A 21 3.57 -26.05 18.09
N ILE A 22 2.86 -25.83 16.99
CA ILE A 22 1.53 -25.22 16.97
C ILE A 22 0.52 -26.20 16.37
N MET A 23 -0.64 -26.34 17.01
CA MET A 23 -1.72 -27.17 16.51
C MET A 23 -2.42 -26.49 15.33
N ARG A 24 -2.39 -27.14 14.17
CA ARG A 24 -3.04 -26.68 12.93
C ARG A 24 -4.38 -27.39 12.77
N ILE A 25 -5.45 -26.61 12.77
CA ILE A 25 -6.82 -27.10 12.63
C ILE A 25 -7.29 -26.81 11.20
N LYS A 26 -7.56 -27.86 10.42
CA LYS A 26 -8.28 -27.73 9.15
C LYS A 26 -9.73 -28.16 9.37
N PRO A 27 -10.72 -27.25 9.27
CA PRO A 27 -12.12 -27.62 9.36
C PRO A 27 -12.42 -28.75 8.36
N HIS A 28 -13.03 -29.84 8.82
CA HIS A 28 -13.38 -31.04 8.05
C HIS A 28 -12.24 -32.00 7.62
N GLN A 29 -10.97 -31.66 7.85
CA GLN A 29 -9.82 -32.49 7.40
C GLN A 29 -8.91 -32.98 8.54
N GLY A 30 -9.24 -32.64 9.79
CA GLY A 30 -8.50 -33.07 10.98
C GLY A 30 -7.52 -32.03 11.52
N GLN A 31 -6.80 -32.42 12.56
CA GLN A 31 -5.85 -31.57 13.30
C GLN A 31 -4.48 -32.26 13.34
N HIS A 32 -3.41 -31.49 13.19
CA HIS A 32 -2.03 -31.99 13.34
C HIS A 32 -1.16 -30.94 14.00
N ILE A 33 -0.11 -31.37 14.69
CA ILE A 33 0.92 -30.48 15.24
C ILE A 33 1.92 -30.18 14.13
N GLY A 34 2.19 -28.89 13.89
CA GLY A 34 3.21 -28.45 12.94
C GLY A 34 4.13 -27.42 13.58
N GLU A 35 5.41 -27.49 13.25
CA GLU A 35 6.37 -26.47 13.67
C GLU A 35 6.17 -25.18 12.87
N MET A 36 6.19 -24.06 13.58
CA MET A 36 6.11 -22.73 12.98
C MET A 36 7.14 -21.82 13.61
N SER A 37 7.84 -21.04 12.77
CA SER A 37 8.76 -20.01 13.20
C SER A 37 8.07 -18.65 13.31
N PHE A 38 8.37 -17.93 14.38
CA PHE A 38 7.90 -16.58 14.65
C PHE A 38 9.07 -15.67 14.96
N LEU A 39 9.00 -14.43 14.50
CA LEU A 39 10.00 -13.41 14.80
C LEU A 39 9.74 -12.86 16.22
N GLN A 40 10.76 -12.95 17.07
CA GLN A 40 10.77 -12.40 18.43
C GLN A 40 11.80 -11.27 18.51
N HIS A 41 11.42 -10.19 19.19
CA HIS A 41 12.33 -9.10 19.52
C HIS A 41 12.99 -9.39 20.88
N ASN A 42 14.31 -9.49 20.93
CA ASN A 42 15.11 -9.67 22.14
C ASN A 42 15.42 -8.35 22.85
N LYS A 43 15.68 -7.30 22.06
CA LYS A 43 16.01 -5.96 22.57
C LYS A 43 15.24 -4.91 21.78
N CYS A 44 14.84 -3.85 22.49
CA CYS A 44 14.11 -2.72 21.94
C CYS A 44 14.73 -1.42 22.45
N GLU A 45 14.76 -0.39 21.61
CA GLU A 45 15.25 0.94 21.95
C GLU A 45 14.29 2.03 21.47
N CYS A 46 14.32 3.19 22.12
CA CYS A 46 13.57 4.37 21.70
C CYS A 46 14.39 5.15 20.68
N ARG A 47 13.94 5.19 19.42
CA ARG A 47 14.61 5.95 18.35
C ARG A 47 13.73 7.10 17.88
N PRO A 48 14.31 8.21 17.41
CA PRO A 48 13.55 9.32 16.84
C PRO A 48 12.67 8.85 15.69
N LYS A 49 11.38 9.19 15.76
CA LYS A 49 10.45 8.94 14.66
C LYS A 49 10.97 9.68 13.45
N LYS A 50 11.12 8.98 12.32
CA LYS A 50 11.35 9.65 11.05
C LYS A 50 10.08 10.45 10.74
N ASP A 51 10.18 11.77 10.71
CA ASP A 51 9.08 12.68 10.37
C ASP A 51 8.50 12.30 9.01
N LYS A 52 7.47 11.47 9.02
CA LYS A 52 6.54 11.38 7.91
C LYS A 52 5.75 12.67 8.00
N ALA A 53 6.21 13.68 7.25
CA ALA A 53 5.57 14.97 7.08
C ALA A 53 4.08 14.86 7.38
N ARG A 54 3.73 15.34 8.57
CA ARG A 54 2.39 15.33 9.15
C ARG A 54 1.49 15.92 8.08
N GLN A 55 0.76 15.09 7.34
CA GLN A 55 -0.35 15.56 6.51
C GLN A 55 -1.34 16.15 7.51
N GLU A 56 -1.22 17.45 7.73
CA GLU A 56 -2.23 18.28 8.35
C GLU A 56 -3.54 17.90 7.67
N LYS A 57 -4.38 17.21 8.44
CA LYS A 57 -5.77 17.00 8.07
C LYS A 57 -6.40 18.39 8.07
N LYS A 58 -6.35 19.08 6.92
CA LYS A 58 -7.18 20.24 6.68
C LYS A 58 -8.62 19.79 6.90
N SER A 59 -9.20 20.27 8.00
CA SER A 59 -10.58 20.04 8.38
C SER A 59 -11.48 20.72 7.35
N VAL A 60 -11.89 19.99 6.32
CA VAL A 60 -12.91 20.49 5.39
C VAL A 60 -14.26 20.42 6.09
N ARG A 61 -14.67 21.59 6.60
CA ARG A 61 -16.01 21.92 7.09
C ARG A 61 -16.98 21.89 5.90
N GLY A 62 -18.04 21.08 5.94
CA GLY A 62 -19.25 21.32 5.12
C GLY A 62 -19.92 20.11 4.45
N LYS A 63 -20.91 19.53 5.16
CA LYS A 63 -22.24 19.03 4.74
C LYS A 63 -22.43 18.14 3.48
N GLY A 64 -23.05 16.98 3.69
CA GLY A 64 -23.82 16.25 2.66
C GLY A 64 -24.31 14.88 3.13
N LYS A 65 -25.63 14.70 3.27
CA LYS A 65 -26.32 13.50 3.77
C LYS A 65 -26.18 12.32 2.79
N GLY A 66 -25.98 11.10 3.31
CA GLY A 66 -26.07 9.86 2.53
C GLY A 66 -25.18 8.74 3.07
N GLN A 67 -25.57 8.11 4.18
CA GLN A 67 -24.92 6.89 4.65
C GLN A 67 -25.27 5.71 3.72
N LYS A 68 -24.47 5.51 2.67
CA LYS A 68 -24.39 4.21 2.00
C LYS A 68 -23.27 3.43 2.68
N ARG A 69 -23.63 2.41 3.47
CA ARG A 69 -22.72 1.54 4.23
C ARG A 69 -21.59 1.06 3.31
N LYS A 70 -20.40 1.66 3.44
CA LYS A 70 -19.19 1.20 2.76
C LYS A 70 -18.74 -0.09 3.44
N ARG A 71 -18.94 -1.22 2.75
CA ARG A 71 -18.25 -2.49 3.04
C ARG A 71 -16.76 -2.18 3.23
N LYS A 72 -16.21 -2.43 4.42
CA LYS A 72 -14.77 -2.29 4.71
C LYS A 72 -14.02 -3.24 3.76
N LYS A 73 -13.58 -2.73 2.61
CA LYS A 73 -12.58 -3.42 1.80
C LYS A 73 -11.30 -3.38 2.62
N SER A 74 -10.88 -4.54 3.12
CA SER A 74 -9.58 -4.75 3.74
C SER A 74 -8.55 -4.02 2.89
N ARG A 75 -8.03 -2.91 3.43
CA ARG A 75 -6.89 -2.23 2.85
C ARG A 75 -5.71 -3.07 3.26
N TYR A 76 -5.48 -4.16 2.52
CA TYR A 76 -4.20 -4.85 2.56
C TYR A 76 -3.15 -3.74 2.39
N LYS A 77 -2.41 -3.51 3.47
CA LYS A 77 -1.43 -2.45 3.58
C LYS A 77 -0.32 -2.89 2.64
N SER A 78 -0.45 -2.49 1.37
CA SER A 78 0.55 -2.71 0.33
C SER A 78 1.88 -2.35 0.95
N TRP A 79 2.73 -3.36 1.13
CA TRP A 79 4.14 -3.14 1.43
C TRP A 79 4.64 -2.02 0.54
N SER A 80 5.38 -1.11 1.16
CA SER A 80 5.99 0.05 0.55
C SER A 80 6.62 -0.40 -0.78
N ALA A 81 5.97 -0.08 -1.90
CA ALA A 81 6.56 -0.37 -3.20
C ALA A 81 7.88 0.40 -3.25
N PRO A 82 9.01 -0.25 -3.58
CA PRO A 82 10.31 0.42 -3.65
C PRO A 82 10.30 1.57 -4.67
N CYS A 83 9.35 1.58 -5.60
CA CYS A 83 9.14 2.61 -6.59
C CYS A 83 8.07 3.64 -6.15
N GLY A 84 8.36 4.92 -6.42
CA GLY A 84 7.36 6.00 -6.29
C GLY A 84 6.21 5.86 -7.28
N PRO A 85 5.02 6.43 -7.01
CA PRO A 85 3.87 6.31 -7.88
C PRO A 85 4.03 7.07 -9.20
N CYS A 86 3.68 6.45 -10.33
CA CYS A 86 3.72 7.06 -11.67
C CYS A 86 2.93 8.37 -11.83
N SER A 87 1.86 8.56 -11.05
CA SER A 87 1.04 9.78 -11.06
C SER A 87 0.33 9.91 -9.72
N GLU A 88 0.23 11.10 -9.14
CA GLU A 88 -0.47 11.27 -7.86
C GLU A 88 -2.00 11.16 -8.01
N ARG A 89 -2.54 11.76 -9.07
CA ARG A 89 -4.00 11.78 -9.33
C ARG A 89 -4.49 10.57 -10.10
N ARG A 90 -3.69 10.01 -11.01
CA ARG A 90 -4.18 9.09 -12.06
C ARG A 90 -3.51 7.71 -12.04
N LYS A 91 -3.08 7.23 -10.87
CA LYS A 91 -2.40 5.93 -10.67
C LYS A 91 -3.03 4.76 -11.42
N HIS A 92 -4.36 4.71 -11.47
CA HIS A 92 -5.10 3.60 -12.07
C HIS A 92 -4.94 3.46 -13.58
N LEU A 93 -4.50 4.51 -14.29
CA LEU A 93 -4.29 4.52 -15.74
C LEU A 93 -2.88 4.05 -16.17
N PHE A 94 -1.97 3.95 -15.21
CA PHE A 94 -0.58 3.57 -15.43
C PHE A 94 -0.33 2.13 -14.95
N VAL A 95 0.61 1.46 -15.59
CA VAL A 95 1.26 0.23 -15.13
C VAL A 95 2.69 0.60 -14.76
N GLN A 96 3.17 0.08 -13.64
CA GLN A 96 4.55 0.28 -13.22
C GLN A 96 5.27 -1.05 -13.19
N ASP A 97 6.45 -1.08 -13.81
CA ASP A 97 7.35 -2.22 -13.73
C ASP A 97 7.96 -2.29 -12.31
N PRO A 98 7.84 -3.42 -11.60
CA PRO A 98 8.30 -3.55 -10.21
C PRO A 98 9.82 -3.62 -10.06
N GLN A 99 10.58 -3.96 -11.11
CA GLN A 99 12.03 -4.07 -11.09
C GLN A 99 12.71 -2.79 -11.59
N THR A 100 12.14 -2.14 -12.61
CA THR A 100 12.73 -0.94 -13.23
C THR A 100 12.06 0.37 -12.85
N CYS A 101 10.95 0.31 -12.10
CA CYS A 101 10.11 1.46 -11.74
C CYS A 101 9.54 2.25 -12.93
N LYS A 102 9.71 1.77 -14.17
CA LYS A 102 9.22 2.43 -15.38
C LYS A 102 7.70 2.42 -15.43
N CYS A 103 7.15 3.55 -15.87
CA CYS A 103 5.72 3.77 -15.98
C CYS A 103 5.28 3.71 -17.43
N SER A 104 4.26 2.91 -17.70
CA SER A 104 3.63 2.79 -19.02
C SER A 104 2.12 2.96 -18.93
N CYS A 105 1.48 3.31 -20.04
CA CYS A 105 0.03 3.46 -20.08
C CYS A 105 -0.68 2.12 -20.20
N LYS A 106 -1.81 1.96 -19.48
CA LYS A 106 -2.71 0.82 -19.70
C LYS A 106 -3.44 0.90 -21.04
N ASN A 107 -3.68 2.11 -21.52
CA ASN A 107 -4.26 2.31 -22.85
C ASN A 107 -3.12 2.31 -23.88
N THR A 108 -3.36 1.64 -25.00
CA THR A 108 -2.49 1.67 -26.16
C THR A 108 -2.99 2.68 -27.18
N ASP A 109 -2.08 3.17 -28.03
CA ASP A 109 -2.42 4.09 -29.11
C ASP A 109 -3.45 3.50 -30.07
N SER A 110 -3.30 2.23 -30.44
CA SER A 110 -4.26 1.48 -31.26
C SER A 110 -5.68 1.48 -30.68
N ARG A 111 -5.81 1.37 -29.35
CA ARG A 111 -7.10 1.36 -28.66
C ARG A 111 -7.74 2.75 -28.62
N CYS A 112 -6.95 3.81 -28.54
CA CYS A 112 -7.45 5.18 -28.65
C CYS A 112 -7.86 5.50 -30.10
N LYS A 113 -7.05 5.08 -31.08
CA LYS A 113 -7.34 5.25 -32.52
C LYS A 113 -8.63 4.56 -32.96
N ALA A 114 -8.93 3.37 -32.42
CA ALA A 114 -10.20 2.68 -32.65
C ALA A 114 -11.43 3.50 -32.21
N ARG A 115 -11.23 4.51 -31.36
CA ARG A 115 -12.27 5.44 -30.89
C ARG A 115 -12.15 6.84 -31.50
N GLN A 116 -11.31 7.01 -32.53
CA GLN A 116 -10.98 8.31 -33.15
C GLN A 116 -10.39 9.32 -32.16
N LEU A 117 -9.58 8.84 -31.22
CA LEU A 117 -8.89 9.63 -30.21
C LEU A 117 -7.39 9.35 -30.26
N GLU A 118 -6.58 10.24 -29.70
CA GLU A 118 -5.12 10.09 -29.58
C GLU A 118 -4.73 9.80 -28.14
N LEU A 119 -3.78 8.89 -27.95
CA LEU A 119 -3.28 8.60 -26.61
C LEU A 119 -2.34 9.70 -26.15
N ASN A 120 -2.69 10.35 -25.05
CA ASN A 120 -1.83 11.27 -24.34
C ASN A 120 -0.91 10.49 -23.38
N GLU A 121 0.34 10.28 -23.76
CA GLU A 121 1.32 9.49 -22.99
C GLU A 121 1.57 10.05 -21.58
N ARG A 122 1.42 11.37 -21.38
CA ARG A 122 1.61 12.00 -20.06
C ARG A 122 0.47 11.71 -19.10
N THR A 123 -0.73 11.42 -19.63
CA THR A 123 -1.92 11.25 -18.80
C THR A 123 -2.60 9.89 -18.95
N CYS A 124 -2.14 9.08 -19.91
CA CYS A 124 -2.69 7.80 -20.34
C CYS A 124 -4.18 7.85 -20.68
N ARG A 125 -4.66 9.00 -21.18
CA ARG A 125 -6.02 9.22 -21.66
C ARG A 125 -6.06 9.24 -23.17
N CYS A 126 -7.17 8.75 -23.72
CA CYS A 126 -7.51 8.99 -25.11
C CYS A 126 -8.19 10.37 -25.18
N ASP A 127 -7.48 11.38 -25.67
CA ASP A 127 -7.97 12.74 -25.81
C ASP A 127 -8.34 13.00 -27.29
N LYS A 128 -9.17 14.01 -27.56
CA LYS A 128 -9.45 14.39 -28.95
C LYS A 128 -8.18 14.97 -29.57
N PRO A 129 -7.88 14.68 -30.85
CA PRO A 129 -6.76 15.30 -31.55
C PRO A 129 -6.88 16.83 -31.42
N ARG A 130 -5.80 17.48 -30.98
CA ARG A 130 -5.74 18.94 -30.98
C ARG A 130 -5.60 19.39 -32.43
N ARG A 131 -6.69 19.95 -32.96
CA ARG A 131 -6.74 20.59 -34.27
C ARG A 131 -5.95 21.89 -34.27
#